data_AF-A0A1L5KXE0-F1
#
_entry.id   AF-A0A1L5KXE0-F1
#
_cell.length_a   1.000
_cell.length_b   1.000
_cell.length_c   1.000
_cell.angle_alpha   90.00
_cell.angle_beta   90.00
_cell.angle_gamma   90.00
#
_symmetry.space_group_name_H-M   'P 1'
#
loop_
_entity.id
_entity.type
_entity.pdbx_description
1 polymer ?
#
loop_
_entity_poly.entity_id
_entity_poly.type
_entity_poly.pdbx_seq_one_letter_code
_entity_poly.pdbx_strand_id
1 'polypeptide(L)' 'MYTVMTVCTGNICRSPMAEIILRTEFERRGLADKVNVESSGVSDEEYPVA' A
#
# COMPACT_ATOMS: atom_id res chain seq x y z
N MET A 1 -3.86 -14.15 -9.73
CA MET A 1 -3.92 -13.25 -8.57
C MET A 1 -2.85 -12.19 -8.78
N TYR A 2 -3.19 -10.91 -8.69
CA TYR A 2 -2.26 -9.81 -8.95
C TYR A 2 -1.86 -9.15 -7.64
N THR A 3 -0.62 -8.68 -7.55
CA THR A 3 -0.14 -7.90 -6.40
C THR A 3 0.21 -6.49 -6.86
N VAL A 4 -0.32 -5.49 -6.17
CA VAL A 4 -0.04 -4.07 -6.40
C VAL A 4 0.76 -3.54 -5.22
N MET A 5 2.02 -3.18 -5.48
CA MET A 5 2.91 -2.58 -4.49
C MET A 5 2.93 -1.06 -4.67
N THR A 6 2.49 -0.33 -3.66
CA THR A 6 2.58 1.13 -3.61
C THR A 6 3.86 1.53 -2.90
N VAL A 7 4.63 2.46 -3.48
CA VAL A 7 5.94 2.83 -2.93
C VAL A 7 6.05 4.34 -2.81
N CYS A 8 6.54 4.82 -1.67
CA CYS A 8 6.97 6.21 -1.50
C CYS A 8 8.29 6.28 -0.71
N THR A 9 8.74 7.48 -0.33
CA THR A 9 10.01 7.66 0.38
C THR A 9 10.04 6.92 1.72
N GLY A 10 9.14 7.24 2.65
CA GLY A 10 9.21 6.73 4.03
C GLY A 10 8.09 5.76 4.46
N ASN A 11 7.20 5.35 3.56
CA ASN A 11 6.04 4.49 3.88
C ASN A 11 5.10 5.00 5.00
N ILE A 12 4.95 6.32 5.18
CA ILE A 12 4.12 6.87 6.28
C ILE A 12 2.94 7.73 5.82
N CYS A 13 2.97 8.24 4.59
CA CYS A 13 2.00 9.23 4.12
C CYS A 13 1.32 8.82 2.81
N ARG A 14 2.08 8.70 1.72
CA ARG A 14 1.52 8.45 0.39
C ARG A 14 1.21 6.98 0.12
N SER A 15 2.17 6.08 0.37
CA SER A 15 1.95 4.64 0.08
C SER A 15 0.94 3.97 1.02
N PRO A 16 0.91 4.20 2.35
CA PRO A 16 -0.15 3.61 3.18
C PRO A 16 -1.54 4.12 2.82
N MET A 17 -1.65 5.40 2.46
CA MET A 17 -2.90 5.98 2.00
C MET A 17 -3.37 5.34 0.68
N ALA A 18 -2.46 5.15 -0.27
CA ALA A 18 -2.78 4.48 -1.53
C ALA A 18 -3.20 3.02 -1.31
N GLU A 19 -2.56 2.30 -0.38
CA GLU A 19 -2.97 0.94 -0.01
C GLU A 19 -4.42 0.89 0.46
N ILE A 20 -4.80 1.73 1.43
CA ILE A 20 -6.16 1.76 1.99
C ILE A 20 -7.20 2.13 0.91
N ILE A 21 -6.92 3.16 0.11
CA ILE A 21 -7.83 3.60 -0.97
C ILE A 21 -8.03 2.49 -2.00
N LEU A 22 -6.95 1.84 -2.44
CA LEU A 22 -7.01 0.78 -3.44
C LEU A 22 -7.74 -0.46 -2.90
N ARG A 23 -7.44 -0.90 -1.67
CA ARG A 23 -8.16 -2.02 -1.02
C ARG A 23 -9.66 -1.74 -0.98
N THR A 24 -10.04 -0.55 -0.51
CA THR A 24 -11.44 -0.12 -0.43
C THR A 24 -12.11 -0.15 -1.80
N GLU A 25 -11.44 0.35 -2.84
CA GLU A 25 -12.02 0.39 -4.18
C GLU A 25 -12.10 -1.00 -4.83
N PHE A 26 -11.14 -1.89 -4.57
CA PHE A 26 -11.21 -3.28 -5.03
C PHE A 26 -12.34 -4.04 -4.33
N GLU A 27 -12.54 -3.84 -3.04
CA GLU A 27 -13.68 -4.41 -2.30
C GLU A 27 -15.01 -3.92 -2.87
N ARG A 28 -15.16 -2.60 -3.08
CA ARG A 28 -16.39 -2.00 -3.66
C ARG A 28 -16.72 -2.54 -5.06
N ARG A 29 -15.72 -2.99 -5.82
CA ARG A 29 -15.88 -3.54 -7.16
C ARG A 29 -15.94 -5.07 -7.20
N GLY A 30 -15.90 -5.75 -6.04
CA GLY A 30 -15.90 -7.22 -5.97
C GLY A 30 -14.63 -7.86 -6.54
N LEU A 31 -13.49 -7.16 -6.43
CA LEU A 31 -12.18 -7.59 -6.94
C LEU A 31 -11.21 -8.01 -5.85
N ALA A 32 -11.63 -8.00 -4.58
CA ALA A 32 -10.78 -8.31 -3.42
C ALA A 32 -10.08 -9.68 -3.53
N ASP A 33 -10.76 -10.70 -4.07
CA ASP A 33 -10.19 -12.04 -4.22
C ASP A 33 -9.15 -12.16 -5.35
N LYS A 34 -9.02 -11.13 -6.19
CA LYS A 34 -8.17 -11.14 -7.38
C LYS A 34 -6.91 -10.28 -7.21
N VAL A 35 -6.92 -9.34 -6.27
CA VAL A 35 -5.86 -8.33 -6.10
C VAL A 35 -5.45 -8.21 -4.64
N ASN A 36 -4.17 -8.43 -4.37
CA ASN A 36 -3.53 -8.04 -3.11
C ASN A 36 -2.88 -6.66 -3.28
N VAL A 37 -2.94 -5.83 -2.24
CA VAL A 37 -2.34 -4.48 -2.26
C VAL A 37 -1.38 -4.37 -1.08
N GLU A 38 -0.17 -3.87 -1.30
CA GLU A 38 0.85 -3.71 -0.27
C GLU A 38 1.49 -2.33 -0.38
N SER A 39 2.13 -1.86 0.70
CA SER A 39 2.86 -0.58 0.71
C SER A 39 4.26 -0.72 1.28
N SER A 40 5.21 0.04 0.70
CA SER A 40 6.61 0.05 1.13
C SER A 40 7.27 1.42 0.97
N GLY A 41 8.41 1.58 1.63
CA GLY A 41 9.25 2.77 1.61
C GLY A 41 10.57 2.46 0.92
N VAL A 42 11.14 3.42 0.18
CA VAL A 42 12.51 3.29 -0.33
C VAL A 42 13.58 3.71 0.68
N SER A 43 13.18 4.39 1.75
CA SER A 43 14.02 4.84 2.85
C SER A 43 13.45 4.40 4.19
N ASP A 44 14.34 4.09 5.11
CA ASP A 44 14.10 3.78 6.53
C ASP A 44 14.30 4.98 7.46
N GLU A 45 14.63 6.16 6.91
CA GLU A 45 14.88 7.40 7.68
C GLU A 45 13.68 7.84 8.54
N GLU A 46 12.46 7.46 8.14
CA GLU A 46 11.21 7.77 8.84
C GLU A 46 10.74 6.63 9.76
N TYR A 47 11.48 5.51 9.85
CA TYR A 47 11.19 4.44 10.80
C TYR A 47 11.78 4.79 12.17
N PRO A 48 10.96 4.80 13.25
CA PRO A 48 11.45 5.05 14.60
C PRO A 48 12.10 3.77 15.16
N VAL A 49 13.27 3.39 14.66
CA VAL A 49 14.18 2.43 15.33
C VAL A 49 15.60 2.52 14.76
N ALA A 50 16.42 3.33 15.42
CA ALA A 50 17.53 2.81 16.20
C ALA A 50 17.49 3.45 17.59
#